data_AF-A0A926QK95-F1
#
_entry.id   AF-A0A926QK95-F1
#
_cell.length_a   1.000
_cell.length_b   1.000
_cell.length_c   1.000
_cell.angle_alpha   90.00
_cell.angle_beta   90.00
_cell.angle_gamma   90.00
#
_symmetry.space_group_name_H-M   'P 1'
#
loop_
_entity.id
_entity.type
_entity.pdbx_description
1 polymer ?
#
loop_
_entity_poly.entity_id
_entity_poly.type
_entity_poly.pdbx_seq_one_letter_code
_entity_poly.pdbx_strand_id
1 'polypeptide(L)'
;MVNMMARAPRRSKASPKKKDRIKQPRQRFKELRLSKDISQSKMASDLEISDVTLRMIENGQNDPSFMMSYVYALYLGTTVEEVFPDVVEEAKKYFKTLEMNFKFS
;
A
#
# COMPACT_ATOMS: atom_id res chain seq x y z
N MET A 1 36.60 -27.53 -2.59
CA MET A 1 36.03 -26.54 -3.52
C MET A 1 34.66 -26.14 -3.00
N VAL A 2 34.56 -24.96 -2.38
CA VAL A 2 33.31 -24.45 -1.80
C VAL A 2 32.49 -23.91 -2.96
N ASN A 3 31.43 -24.61 -3.36
CA ASN A 3 30.62 -24.14 -4.48
C ASN A 3 29.87 -22.88 -4.04
N MET A 4 30.17 -21.81 -4.77
CA MET A 4 29.77 -20.45 -4.55
C MET A 4 28.25 -20.37 -4.45
N MET A 5 27.77 -19.65 -3.43
CA MET A 5 26.40 -19.18 -3.25
C MET A 5 25.61 -19.11 -4.57
N ALA A 6 24.49 -19.83 -4.65
CA ALA A 6 23.40 -19.48 -5.56
C ALA A 6 23.00 -18.03 -5.23
N ARG A 7 23.60 -17.06 -5.93
CA ARG A 7 23.26 -15.65 -5.80
C ARG A 7 21.81 -15.52 -6.25
N ALA A 8 20.93 -15.23 -5.30
CA ALA A 8 19.58 -14.78 -5.59
C ALA A 8 19.66 -13.70 -6.68
N PRO A 9 18.75 -13.72 -7.68
CA PRO A 9 18.81 -12.78 -8.79
C PRO A 9 18.88 -11.34 -8.27
N ARG A 10 19.81 -10.55 -8.82
CA ARG A 10 19.98 -9.13 -8.49
C ARG A 10 18.61 -8.43 -8.58
N ARG A 11 18.18 -7.89 -7.44
CA ARG A 11 16.95 -7.12 -7.27
C ARG A 11 17.07 -5.81 -8.06
N SER A 12 16.51 -5.75 -9.27
CA SER A 12 16.01 -4.49 -9.86
C SER A 12 15.15 -4.77 -11.10
N LYS A 13 13.98 -5.41 -10.95
CA LYS A 13 12.88 -5.00 -11.82
C LYS A 13 12.33 -3.74 -11.18
N ALA A 14 12.66 -2.59 -11.77
CA ALA A 14 12.02 -1.32 -11.39
C ALA A 14 10.52 -1.56 -11.28
N SER A 15 9.91 -1.11 -10.18
CA SER A 15 8.45 -1.10 -10.05
C SER A 15 7.88 -0.54 -11.36
N PRO A 16 6.90 -1.21 -12.00
CA PRO A 16 6.38 -0.77 -13.29
C PRO A 16 6.08 0.73 -13.22
N LYS A 17 6.67 1.52 -14.12
CA LYS A 17 6.49 2.98 -14.15
C LYS A 17 5.00 3.27 -14.04
N LYS A 18 4.60 4.08 -13.04
CA LYS A 18 3.21 4.54 -12.82
C LYS A 18 2.76 5.35 -14.04
N LYS A 19 2.33 4.66 -15.09
CA LYS A 19 1.56 5.23 -16.20
C LYS A 19 0.29 5.77 -15.58
N ASP A 20 -0.07 7.02 -15.86
CA ASP A 20 -1.15 7.81 -15.26
C ASP A 20 -2.42 6.97 -14.97
N ARG A 21 -2.44 6.29 -13.82
CA ARG A 21 -3.67 5.70 -13.31
C ARG A 21 -4.42 6.86 -12.73
N ILE A 22 -5.60 7.15 -13.31
CA ILE A 22 -6.64 7.88 -12.58
C ILE A 22 -6.85 7.10 -11.29
N LYS A 23 -6.24 7.57 -10.22
CA LYS A 23 -6.28 6.92 -8.92
C LYS A 23 -7.65 7.21 -8.34
N GLN A 24 -8.41 6.13 -8.11
CA GLN A 24 -9.74 6.24 -7.56
C GLN A 24 -9.66 6.66 -6.08
N PRO A 25 -10.58 7.51 -5.60
CA PRO A 25 -10.66 7.84 -4.17
C PRO A 25 -10.78 6.58 -3.31
N ARG A 26 -10.03 6.53 -2.21
CA ARG A 26 -10.07 5.46 -1.21
C ARG A 26 -11.19 5.71 -0.21
N GLN A 27 -12.40 5.47 -0.68
CA GLN A 27 -13.62 5.68 0.09
C GLN A 27 -13.60 4.89 1.43
N ARG A 28 -13.13 3.64 1.41
CA ARG A 28 -13.04 2.81 2.63
C ARG A 28 -12.13 3.40 3.72
N PHE A 29 -10.97 3.97 3.35
CA PHE A 29 -10.08 4.62 4.31
C PHE A 29 -10.75 5.82 4.97
N LYS A 30 -11.44 6.63 4.16
CA LYS A 30 -12.23 7.77 4.64
C LYS A 30 -13.37 7.34 5.56
N GLU A 31 -14.12 6.30 5.21
CA GLU A 31 -15.20 5.74 6.02
C GLU A 31 -14.72 5.24 7.39
N LEU A 32 -13.61 4.52 7.42
CA LEU A 32 -13.00 4.04 8.67
C LEU A 32 -12.53 5.20 9.57
N ARG A 33 -12.03 6.30 8.99
CA ARG A 33 -11.69 7.49 9.76
C ARG A 33 -12.94 8.19 10.30
N LEU A 34 -13.96 8.37 9.47
CA LEU A 34 -15.20 9.05 9.84
C LEU A 34 -16.02 8.25 10.85
N SER A 35 -16.00 6.91 10.81
CA SER A 35 -16.70 6.08 11.80
C SER A 35 -16.14 6.22 13.22
N LYS A 36 -14.95 6.81 13.37
CA LYS A 36 -14.32 7.14 14.65
C LYS A 36 -14.45 8.61 15.03
N ASP A 37 -15.19 9.40 14.26
CA ASP A 37 -15.33 10.85 14.44
C ASP A 37 -13.99 11.61 14.42
N ILE A 38 -13.06 11.15 13.58
CA ILE A 38 -11.72 11.74 13.47
C ILE A 38 -11.68 12.64 12.25
N SER A 39 -11.29 13.90 12.39
CA SER A 39 -11.07 14.81 11.24
C SER A 39 -9.77 14.49 10.50
N GLN A 40 -9.61 14.96 9.26
CA GLN A 40 -8.34 14.81 8.54
C GLN A 40 -7.19 15.47 9.32
N SER A 41 -7.41 16.67 9.83
CA SER A 41 -6.40 17.41 10.57
C SER A 41 -6.01 16.72 11.88
N LYS A 42 -6.97 16.14 12.60
CA LYS A 42 -6.69 15.35 13.79
C LYS A 42 -5.81 14.15 13.48
N MET A 43 -6.19 13.34 12.49
CA MET A 43 -5.41 12.15 12.12
C MET A 43 -4.03 12.50 11.57
N ALA A 44 -3.92 13.59 10.80
CA ALA A 44 -2.64 14.06 10.28
C ALA A 44 -1.72 14.51 11.42
N SER A 45 -2.24 15.28 12.37
CA SER A 45 -1.53 15.71 13.58
C SER A 45 -1.09 14.51 14.44
N ASP A 46 -2.00 13.58 14.73
CA ASP A 46 -1.71 12.42 15.59
C ASP A 46 -0.64 11.49 14.97
N LEU A 47 -0.51 11.50 13.64
CA LEU A 47 0.45 10.68 12.90
C LEU A 47 1.69 11.45 12.41
N GLU A 48 1.85 12.71 12.83
CA GLU A 48 2.96 13.59 12.45
C GLU A 48 3.16 13.70 10.92
N ILE A 49 2.06 13.76 10.17
CA ILE A 49 2.06 13.99 8.72
C ILE A 49 1.31 15.27 8.37
N SER A 50 1.51 15.77 7.16
CA SER A 50 0.74 16.92 6.68
C SER A 50 -0.72 16.54 6.35
N ASP A 51 -1.65 17.48 6.53
CA ASP A 51 -3.04 17.34 6.07
C ASP A 51 -3.13 17.01 4.59
N VAL A 52 -2.22 17.59 3.79
CA VAL A 52 -2.09 17.34 2.36
C VAL A 52 -1.76 15.87 2.08
N THR A 53 -0.83 15.30 2.86
CA THR A 53 -0.48 13.87 2.75
C THR A 53 -1.70 13.01 3.01
N LEU A 54 -2.42 13.23 4.10
CA LEU A 54 -3.62 12.45 4.42
C LEU A 54 -4.70 12.59 3.34
N ARG A 55 -4.95 13.81 2.86
CA ARG A 55 -5.87 14.08 1.74
C ARG A 55 -5.45 13.34 0.46
N MET A 56 -4.16 13.32 0.13
CA MET A 56 -3.64 12.60 -1.04
C MET A 56 -3.80 11.09 -0.89
N ILE A 57 -3.63 10.52 0.30
CA ILE A 57 -3.90 9.11 0.57
C ILE A 57 -5.39 8.79 0.40
N GLU A 58 -6.28 9.62 0.96
CA GLU A 58 -7.74 9.47 0.81
C GLU A 58 -8.20 9.60 -0.64
N ASN A 59 -7.61 10.50 -1.42
CA ASN A 59 -7.92 10.66 -2.84
C ASN A 59 -7.21 9.62 -3.73
N GLY A 60 -6.49 8.67 -3.14
CA GLY A 60 -5.72 7.67 -3.87
C GLY A 60 -4.49 8.21 -4.58
N GLN A 61 -4.21 9.51 -4.54
CA GLN A 61 -3.13 10.18 -5.27
C GLN A 61 -1.74 9.66 -4.84
N ASN A 62 -1.54 9.44 -3.54
CA ASN A 62 -0.34 8.81 -3.00
C ASN A 62 -0.66 7.42 -2.47
N ASP A 63 0.31 6.50 -2.58
CA ASP A 63 0.21 5.23 -1.88
C ASP A 63 0.92 5.37 -0.54
N PRO A 64 0.37 4.80 0.54
CA PRO A 64 1.10 4.73 1.80
C PRO A 64 2.39 3.92 1.58
N SER A 65 3.45 4.29 2.31
CA SER A 65 4.59 3.39 2.44
C SER A 65 4.16 2.11 3.14
N PHE A 66 4.93 1.03 3.01
CA PHE A 66 4.66 -0.22 3.72
C PHE A 66 4.46 0.02 5.21
N MET A 67 5.35 0.75 5.88
CA MET A 67 5.20 1.03 7.31
C MET A 67 3.95 1.87 7.61
N MET A 68 3.68 2.91 6.80
CA MET A 68 2.52 3.77 7.03
C MET A 68 1.20 3.03 6.84
N SER A 69 1.12 2.03 5.95
CA SER A 69 -0.11 1.27 5.78
C SER A 69 -0.52 0.55 7.08
N TYR A 70 0.45 -0.01 7.80
CA TYR A 70 0.20 -0.63 9.11
C TYR A 70 -0.11 0.41 10.18
N VAL A 71 0.60 1.54 10.20
CA VAL A 71 0.31 2.63 11.17
C VAL A 71 -1.13 3.12 11.02
N TYR A 72 -1.61 3.32 9.78
CA TYR A 72 -2.99 3.69 9.53
C TYR A 72 -3.99 2.63 10.00
N ALA A 73 -3.70 1.35 9.75
CA ALA A 73 -4.53 0.24 10.22
C ALA A 73 -4.60 0.18 11.75
N LEU A 74 -3.48 0.31 12.44
CA LEU A 74 -3.40 0.33 13.91
C LEU A 74 -4.14 1.53 14.50
N TYR A 75 -3.93 2.73 13.94
CA TYR A 75 -4.63 3.95 14.36
C TYR A 75 -6.16 3.80 14.20
N LEU A 76 -6.59 3.16 13.10
CA LEU A 76 -7.99 2.88 12.83
C LEU A 76 -8.49 1.58 13.49
N GLY A 77 -7.67 0.87 14.28
CA GLY A 77 -8.06 -0.37 14.96
C GLY A 77 -8.62 -1.44 14.02
N THR A 78 -8.03 -1.59 12.83
CA THR A 78 -8.42 -2.58 11.82
C THR A 78 -7.16 -3.14 11.12
N THR A 79 -7.31 -3.81 9.98
CA THR A 79 -6.23 -4.45 9.22
C THR A 79 -5.87 -3.66 7.95
N VAL A 80 -4.67 -3.88 7.41
CA VAL A 80 -4.23 -3.22 6.17
C VAL A 80 -5.14 -3.62 5.00
N GLU A 81 -5.66 -4.84 5.00
CA GLU A 81 -6.61 -5.36 4.03
C GLU A 81 -7.91 -4.56 4.01
N GLU A 82 -8.41 -4.16 5.18
CA GLU A 82 -9.58 -3.31 5.28
C GLU A 82 -9.29 -1.87 4.94
N VAL A 83 -8.12 -1.34 5.32
CA VAL A 83 -7.76 0.06 5.04
C VAL A 83 -7.45 0.30 3.57
N PHE A 84 -6.70 -0.60 2.94
CA PHE A 84 -6.15 -0.48 1.59
C PHE A 84 -6.44 -1.72 0.72
N PRO A 85 -7.72 -2.02 0.43
CA PRO A 85 -8.09 -3.19 -0.36
C PRO A 85 -7.52 -3.15 -1.80
N ASP A 86 -7.28 -1.95 -2.35
CA ASP A 86 -6.64 -1.74 -3.65
C ASP A 86 -5.20 -2.28 -3.68
N VAL A 87 -4.44 -2.05 -2.61
CA VAL A 87 -3.05 -2.51 -2.48
C VAL A 87 -3.00 -4.03 -2.39
N VAL A 88 -3.92 -4.63 -1.61
CA VAL A 88 -4.01 -6.09 -1.48
C VAL A 88 -4.40 -6.75 -2.81
N GLU A 89 -5.34 -6.15 -3.54
CA GLU A 89 -5.74 -6.66 -4.85
C GLU A 89 -4.59 -6.56 -5.88
N GLU A 90 -3.81 -5.49 -5.85
CA GLU A 90 -2.60 -5.37 -6.68
C GLU A 90 -1.53 -6.42 -6.31
N ALA A 91 -1.33 -6.66 -5.01
CA ALA A 91 -0.44 -7.71 -4.53
C ALA A 91 -0.89 -9.11 -4.98
N LYS A 92 -2.19 -9.41 -4.90
CA LYS A 92 -2.77 -10.68 -5.40
C LYS A 92 -2.54 -10.86 -6.90
N LYS A 93 -2.76 -9.80 -7.69
CA LYS A 93 -2.49 -9.82 -9.14
C LYS A 93 -1.03 -10.11 -9.42
N TYR A 94 -0.12 -9.42 -8.75
CA TYR A 94 1.32 -9.65 -8.89
C TYR A 94 1.71 -11.08 -8.49
N PHE A 95 1.22 -11.58 -7.37
CA PHE A 95 1.48 -12.94 -6.90
C PHE A 95 1.02 -13.98 -7.93
N LYS A 96 -0.18 -13.83 -8.50
CA LYS A 96 -0.69 -14.69 -9.58
C LYS A 96 0.24 -14.70 -10.80
N THR A 97 0.83 -13.55 -11.16
CA THR A 97 1.81 -13.52 -12.27
C THR A 97 3.09 -14.29 -11.96
N LEU A 98 3.52 -14.32 -10.69
CA LEU A 98 4.69 -15.09 -10.29
C LEU A 98 4.40 -16.59 -10.37
N GLU A 99 3.26 -17.04 -9.84
CA GLU A 99 2.86 -18.45 -9.91
C GLU A 99 2.78 -18.97 -11.34
N MET A 100 2.25 -18.17 -12.27
CA MET A 100 2.22 -18.52 -13.69
C MET A 100 3.63 -18.72 -14.25
N ASN A 101 4.58 -17.85 -13.92
CA ASN A 101 5.97 -17.98 -14.40
C ASN A 101 6.70 -19.21 -13.83
N PHE A 102 6.39 -19.61 -12.58
CA PHE A 102 6.95 -20.82 -11.97
C PHE A 102 6.43 -22.12 -12.59
N LYS A 103 5.23 -22.12 -13.19
CA LYS A 103 4.65 -23.31 -13.84
C LYS A 103 5.22 -23.61 -15.23
N PHE A 104 6.01 -22.70 -15.81
CA PHE A 104 6.62 -22.85 -17.14
C PHE A 104 8.13 -23.12 -17.12
N SER A 105 8.75 -23.26 -15.94
CA SER A 105 10.15 -23.68 -15.78
C SER A 105 10.24 -25.13 -15.32
#